data_AF-A0A3N1AU62-F1
#
_entry.id   AF-A0A3N1AU62-F1
#
_cell.length_a   1.000
_cell.length_b   1.000
_cell.length_c   1.000
_cell.angle_alpha   90.00
_cell.angle_beta   90.00
_cell.angle_gamma   90.00
#
_symmetry.space_group_name_H-M   'P 1'
#
loop_
_entity.id
_entity.type
_entity.pdbx_description
1 polymer ?
#
loop_
_entity_poly.entity_id
_entity_poly.type
_entity_poly.pdbx_seq_one_letter_code
_entity_poly.pdbx_strand_id
1 'polypeptide(L)'
;MHYQLPAEQPPIVVVGPDDTTFWTALGDDAANRLALVIGDRTDLTTATVVSGTPSDLVRYLDTTRASLYRAVIGLAVHTRAENQLGQLHPALTEALTGDPYEEVDTGKRIALPHSGLRVPAEFRNLRISSYRAIDTPDGHAFNATLRLGRDAVGTIRNSGVGGPSSYDAEPHSRFRPQELRAFVALCRTRSNREPNEEEVLDALLDEYQGNLRVRQATRAGLIALRMLVPLGDDFYTPAVATAKPVHTDADRTELARQLDASMPADDGGRWQIWTGEQWDDLNTTPPLPSEPE
;
A
#
# COMPACT_ATOMS: atom_id res chain seq x y z
N MET A 1 23.72 1.34 23.56
CA MET A 1 22.94 2.15 24.53
C MET A 1 21.50 2.07 24.07
N HIS A 2 20.67 1.23 24.71
CA HIS A 2 19.28 1.02 24.28
C HIS A 2 18.41 2.13 24.88
N TYR A 3 17.82 2.97 24.03
CA TYR A 3 16.86 3.99 24.43
C TYR A 3 15.56 3.30 24.88
N GLN A 4 15.16 3.48 26.14
CA GLN A 4 13.79 3.20 26.58
C GLN A 4 12.91 4.38 26.16
N LEU A 5 11.92 4.12 25.30
CA LEU A 5 10.93 5.12 24.93
C LEU A 5 9.93 5.33 26.08
N PRO A 6 9.46 6.57 26.32
CA PRO A 6 8.44 6.86 27.34
C PRO A 6 7.11 6.14 27.03
N ALA A 7 6.32 5.91 28.08
CA ALA A 7 5.08 5.13 28.02
C ALA A 7 3.96 5.76 27.16
N GLU A 8 4.04 7.08 26.96
CA GLU A 8 3.20 7.82 26.03
C GLU A 8 3.98 7.98 24.74
N GLN A 9 3.46 7.45 23.64
CA GLN A 9 4.08 7.62 22.33
C GLN A 9 3.92 9.09 21.93
N PRO A 10 5.01 9.86 21.77
CA PRO A 10 4.89 11.24 21.34
C PRO A 10 4.24 11.29 19.95
N PRO A 11 3.40 12.30 19.66
CA PRO A 11 2.77 12.44 18.35
C PRO A 11 3.84 12.56 17.26
N ILE A 12 3.57 11.94 16.12
CA ILE A 12 4.47 11.97 14.96
C ILE A 12 3.74 12.68 13.83
N VAL A 13 4.32 13.76 13.31
CA VAL A 13 3.74 14.57 12.24
C VAL A 13 4.75 14.73 11.12
N VAL A 14 4.31 14.59 9.87
CA VAL A 14 5.13 14.92 8.69
C VAL A 14 4.73 16.31 8.21
N VAL A 15 5.70 17.18 8.01
CA VAL A 15 5.52 18.56 7.55
C VAL A 15 6.07 18.68 6.13
N GLY A 16 5.20 19.14 5.21
CA GLY A 16 5.53 19.40 3.81
C GLY A 16 6.32 20.70 3.62
N PRO A 17 6.89 20.94 2.42
CA PRO A 17 7.65 22.15 2.14
C PRO A 17 6.79 23.42 2.15
N ASP A 18 5.48 23.30 1.94
CA ASP A 18 4.55 24.44 1.85
C ASP A 18 4.22 25.06 3.22
N ASP A 19 4.61 24.41 4.31
CA ASP A 19 4.39 24.90 5.66
C ASP A 19 5.44 25.94 6.08
N THR A 20 5.39 27.09 5.41
CA THR A 20 6.35 28.19 5.57
C THR A 20 6.48 28.68 7.01
N THR A 21 5.41 28.58 7.80
CA THR A 21 5.41 28.95 9.23
C THR A 21 6.28 28.00 10.05
N PHE A 22 6.15 26.69 9.84
CA PHE A 22 7.00 25.70 10.50
C PHE A 22 8.48 25.85 10.11
N TRP A 23 8.78 25.97 8.81
CA TRP A 23 10.17 26.09 8.34
C TRP A 23 10.84 27.39 8.83
N THR A 24 10.08 28.49 8.88
CA THR A 24 10.56 29.75 9.49
C THR A 24 10.84 29.58 10.99
N ALA A 25 9.95 28.90 11.72
CA ALA A 25 10.15 28.63 13.16
C ALA A 25 11.34 27.70 13.43
N LEU A 26 11.62 26.77 12.52
CA LEU A 26 12.78 25.89 12.56
C LEU A 26 14.09 26.63 12.21
N GLY A 27 14.01 27.78 11.54
CA GLY A 27 15.16 28.55 11.06
C GLY A 27 15.87 27.88 9.86
N ASP A 28 15.15 27.07 9.09
CA ASP A 28 15.66 26.31 7.93
C ASP A 28 14.83 26.63 6.68
N ASP A 29 15.39 26.41 5.49
CA ASP A 29 14.68 26.55 4.23
C ASP A 29 14.06 25.19 3.84
N ALA A 30 12.79 25.23 3.46
CA ALA A 30 12.06 24.07 2.99
C ALA A 30 12.73 23.45 1.76
N ALA A 31 13.13 24.22 0.73
CA ALA A 31 13.86 23.77 -0.47
C ALA A 31 13.53 22.33 -0.99
N ASN A 32 12.24 21.95 -1.04
CA ASN A 32 11.74 20.60 -1.41
C ASN A 32 12.02 19.47 -0.40
N ARG A 33 12.23 19.81 0.87
CA ARG A 33 12.45 18.89 1.97
C ARG A 33 11.14 18.64 2.71
N LEU A 34 11.09 17.50 3.36
CA LEU A 34 10.07 17.14 4.33
C LEU A 34 10.70 17.18 5.72
N ALA A 35 9.90 17.42 6.76
CA ALA A 35 10.31 17.24 8.14
C ALA A 35 9.43 16.21 8.84
N LEU A 36 10.05 15.26 9.53
CA LEU A 36 9.40 14.37 10.47
C LEU A 36 9.58 14.95 11.87
N VAL A 37 8.47 15.27 12.53
CA VAL A 37 8.44 15.84 13.89
C VAL A 37 7.93 14.77 14.84
N ILE A 38 8.72 14.44 15.85
CA ILE A 38 8.37 13.51 16.93
C ILE A 38 8.25 14.32 18.22
N GLY A 39 7.02 14.58 18.67
CA GLY A 39 6.70 15.48 19.79
C GLY A 39 5.74 16.60 19.39
N ASP A 40 5.58 17.60 20.26
CA ASP A 40 4.68 18.73 20.00
C ASP A 40 5.23 19.62 18.88
N ARG A 41 4.54 19.65 17.75
CA ARG A 41 4.91 20.45 16.58
C ARG A 41 4.91 21.97 16.87
N THR A 42 4.18 22.42 17.88
CA THR A 42 4.13 23.84 18.27
C THR A 42 5.25 24.25 19.22
N ASP A 43 5.93 23.28 19.85
CA ASP A 43 7.08 23.50 20.72
C ASP A 43 8.31 22.70 20.22
N LEU A 44 9.02 23.29 19.27
CA LEU A 44 10.23 22.68 18.67
C LEU A 44 11.39 22.52 19.66
N THR A 45 11.30 23.11 20.86
CA THR A 45 12.33 22.91 21.89
C THR A 45 12.25 21.54 22.56
N THR A 46 11.07 20.91 22.51
CA THR A 46 10.81 19.58 23.09
C THR A 46 10.60 18.51 22.03
N ALA A 47 10.40 18.89 20.76
CA ALA A 47 10.28 17.96 19.65
C ALA A 47 11.64 17.51 19.08
N THR A 48 11.71 16.26 18.60
CA THR A 48 12.79 15.82 17.71
C THR A 48 12.37 16.05 16.28
N VAL A 49 13.13 16.86 15.54
CA VAL A 49 12.87 17.16 14.13
C VAL A 49 13.94 16.54 13.26
N VAL A 50 13.52 15.75 12.27
CA VAL A 50 14.39 15.20 11.23
C VAL A 50 13.94 15.77 9.91
N SER A 51 14.77 16.58 9.27
CA SER A 51 14.46 17.21 7.99
C SER A 51 15.37 16.70 6.88
N GLY A 52 14.82 16.41 5.71
CA GLY A 52 15.58 15.82 4.60
C GLY A 52 14.74 15.64 3.36
N THR A 53 15.32 15.04 2.32
CA THR A 53 14.53 14.57 1.18
C THR A 53 13.62 13.42 1.63
N PRO A 54 12.55 13.09 0.86
CA PRO A 54 11.77 11.88 1.12
C PRO A 54 12.63 10.63 1.34
N SER A 55 13.68 10.44 0.55
CA SER A 55 14.62 9.32 0.67
C SER A 55 15.41 9.33 1.97
N ASP A 56 15.76 10.52 2.48
CA ASP A 56 16.48 10.64 3.76
C ASP A 56 15.56 10.34 4.95
N LEU A 57 14.30 10.78 4.89
CA LEU A 57 13.31 10.47 5.91
C LEU A 57 12.93 8.98 5.91
N VAL A 58 12.79 8.38 4.73
CA VAL A 58 12.59 6.93 4.58
C VAL A 58 13.76 6.17 5.23
N ARG A 59 15.00 6.54 4.92
CA ARG A 59 16.20 5.93 5.53
C ARG A 59 16.22 6.08 7.05
N TYR A 60 15.78 7.22 7.58
CA TYR A 60 15.66 7.44 9.02
C TYR A 60 14.55 6.57 9.65
N LEU A 61 13.40 6.46 9.00
CA LEU A 61 12.23 5.74 9.49
C LEU A 61 12.35 4.22 9.39
N ASP A 62 13.11 3.70 8.42
CA ASP A 62 13.39 2.27 8.29
C ASP A 62 14.10 1.70 9.53
N THR A 63 14.87 2.54 10.26
CA THR A 63 15.46 2.13 11.54
C THR A 63 14.47 2.13 12.71
N THR A 64 13.26 2.69 12.55
CA THR A 64 12.34 2.92 13.67
C THR A 64 10.94 2.32 13.50
N ARG A 65 10.23 2.38 12.36
CA ARG A 65 8.91 1.71 12.14
C ARG A 65 8.50 1.60 10.65
N ALA A 66 8.07 0.41 10.22
CA ALA A 66 7.56 0.12 8.87
C ALA A 66 6.23 0.82 8.48
N SER A 67 5.45 1.31 9.44
CA SER A 67 4.17 2.01 9.16
C SER A 67 4.35 3.47 8.71
N LEU A 68 5.43 4.14 9.16
CA LEU A 68 5.74 5.52 8.78
C LEU A 68 6.34 5.63 7.37
N TYR A 69 6.96 4.55 6.90
CA TYR A 69 7.51 4.40 5.55
C TYR A 69 6.49 4.75 4.46
N ARG A 70 5.25 4.23 4.57
CA ARG A 70 4.21 4.42 3.57
C ARG A 70 3.61 5.84 3.59
N ALA A 71 3.51 6.47 4.76
CA ALA A 71 3.03 7.84 4.90
C ALA A 71 3.99 8.87 4.28
N VAL A 72 5.30 8.69 4.49
CA VAL A 72 6.34 9.55 3.89
C VAL A 72 6.40 9.40 2.37
N ILE A 73 6.28 8.17 1.85
CA ILE A 73 6.21 7.95 0.40
C ILE A 73 4.94 8.56 -0.20
N GLY A 74 3.78 8.41 0.46
CA GLY A 74 2.52 9.03 0.00
C GLY A 74 2.61 10.54 -0.12
N LEU A 75 3.19 11.21 0.88
CA LEU A 75 3.35 12.67 0.87
C LEU A 75 4.36 13.12 -0.19
N ALA A 76 5.46 12.39 -0.37
CA ALA A 76 6.47 12.68 -1.38
C ALA A 76 5.94 12.56 -2.83
N VAL A 77 5.06 11.60 -3.08
CA VAL A 77 4.37 11.45 -4.38
C VAL A 77 3.42 12.62 -4.62
N HIS A 78 2.68 13.05 -3.60
CA HIS A 78 1.75 14.17 -3.70
C HIS A 78 2.45 15.51 -3.98
N THR A 79 3.48 15.86 -3.20
CA THR A 79 4.28 17.08 -3.41
C THR A 79 4.97 17.13 -4.78
N ARG A 80 5.33 15.96 -5.34
CA ARG A 80 5.92 15.87 -6.69
C ARG A 80 4.89 16.08 -7.80
N ALA A 81 3.67 15.58 -7.63
CA ALA A 81 2.58 15.75 -8.58
C ALA A 81 2.15 17.22 -8.69
N GLU A 82 2.06 17.94 -7.58
CA GLU A 82 1.70 19.36 -7.56
C GLU A 82 2.79 20.26 -8.19
N ASN A 83 4.07 19.96 -7.93
CA ASN A 83 5.18 20.68 -8.54
C ASN A 83 5.34 20.42 -10.05
N GLN A 84 4.91 19.27 -10.56
CA GLN A 84 4.91 18.99 -12.01
C GLN A 84 3.72 19.63 -12.75
N LEU A 85 2.58 19.83 -12.07
CA LEU A 85 1.41 20.52 -12.64
C LEU A 85 1.66 22.03 -12.85
N GLY A 86 2.58 22.63 -12.09
CA GLY A 86 2.95 24.06 -12.23
C GLY A 86 3.87 24.39 -13.42
N GLN A 87 4.45 23.39 -14.11
CA GLN A 87 5.46 23.60 -15.17
C GLN A 87 5.03 23.17 -16.58
N LEU A 88 3.76 22.78 -16.79
CA LEU A 88 3.29 22.34 -18.10
C LEU A 88 2.61 23.48 -18.89
N HIS A 89 3.39 23.99 -19.84
CA HIS A 89 3.10 24.98 -20.88
C HIS A 89 1.88 24.61 -21.77
N PRO A 90 1.19 25.57 -22.43
CA PRO A 90 -0.05 25.40 -23.24
C PRO A 90 -0.04 24.38 -24.40
N ALA A 91 1.03 23.60 -24.59
CA ALA A 91 1.10 22.54 -25.60
C ALA A 91 0.24 21.31 -25.24
N LEU A 92 -0.18 21.15 -23.98
CA LEU A 92 -1.07 20.05 -23.55
C LEU A 92 -2.54 20.26 -23.93
N THR A 93 -2.95 21.50 -24.22
CA THR A 93 -4.33 21.80 -24.62
C THR A 93 -4.60 21.42 -26.09
N GLU A 94 -3.55 21.32 -26.91
CA GLU A 94 -3.66 20.96 -28.34
C GLU A 94 -3.55 19.44 -28.59
N ALA A 95 -3.08 18.67 -27.61
CA ALA A 95 -3.04 17.20 -27.67
C ALA A 95 -4.34 16.51 -27.22
N LEU A 96 -5.32 17.27 -26.70
CA LEU A 96 -6.60 16.77 -26.17
C LEU A 96 -7.75 16.79 -27.20
N THR A 97 -7.48 17.11 -28.47
CA THR A 97 -8.50 17.19 -29.53
C THR A 97 -8.33 16.16 -30.66
N GLY A 98 -7.50 15.13 -30.46
CA GLY A 98 -7.45 13.97 -31.35
C GLY A 98 -8.55 12.97 -31.02
N ASP A 99 -9.36 12.61 -32.02
CA ASP A 99 -10.45 11.62 -31.95
C ASP A 99 -10.05 10.30 -31.24
N PRO A 100 -11.00 9.64 -30.57
CA PRO A 100 -10.72 8.61 -29.59
C PRO A 100 -10.13 7.39 -30.29
N TYR A 101 -9.03 6.88 -29.74
CA TYR A 101 -8.65 5.50 -29.98
C TYR A 101 -9.88 4.64 -29.68
N GLU A 102 -10.37 3.93 -30.70
CA GLU A 102 -11.33 2.85 -30.51
C GLU A 102 -10.79 1.94 -29.41
N GLU A 103 -11.41 2.04 -28.24
CA GLU A 103 -11.13 1.22 -27.10
C GLU A 103 -11.60 -0.19 -27.45
N VAL A 104 -10.70 -0.98 -28.03
CA VAL A 104 -10.95 -2.40 -28.23
C VAL A 104 -10.99 -3.03 -26.85
N ASP A 105 -12.18 -3.17 -26.30
CA ASP A 105 -12.51 -3.98 -25.13
C ASP A 105 -12.03 -5.42 -25.37
N THR A 106 -10.79 -5.70 -25.01
CA THR A 106 -10.05 -6.93 -25.38
C THR A 106 -9.81 -7.87 -24.21
N GLY A 107 -10.35 -7.63 -23.02
CA GLY A 107 -10.16 -8.59 -21.94
C GLY A 107 -10.88 -8.27 -20.64
N LYS A 108 -11.77 -9.19 -20.24
CA LYS A 108 -12.30 -9.26 -18.87
C LYS A 108 -11.12 -9.28 -17.89
N ARG A 109 -10.87 -8.19 -17.16
CA ARG A 109 -9.92 -8.19 -16.05
C ARG A 109 -10.57 -8.79 -14.81
N ILE A 110 -9.77 -9.42 -13.95
CA ILE A 110 -10.20 -9.91 -12.64
C ILE A 110 -9.45 -9.16 -11.55
N ALA A 111 -10.14 -8.79 -10.47
CA ALA A 111 -9.52 -8.17 -9.32
C ALA A 111 -8.93 -9.25 -8.40
N LEU A 112 -7.67 -9.08 -8.01
CA LEU A 112 -7.04 -9.86 -6.95
C LEU A 112 -7.60 -9.38 -5.60
N PRO A 113 -8.16 -10.27 -4.77
CA PRO A 113 -8.95 -9.87 -3.61
C PRO A 113 -8.14 -9.15 -2.52
N HIS A 114 -6.87 -9.51 -2.32
CA HIS A 114 -6.08 -8.94 -1.24
C HIS A 114 -5.36 -7.66 -1.68
N SER A 115 -4.77 -7.63 -2.86
CA SER A 115 -4.04 -6.43 -3.35
C SER A 115 -4.93 -5.43 -4.10
N GLY A 116 -6.08 -5.85 -4.63
CA GLY A 116 -6.94 -4.99 -5.44
C GLY A 116 -6.44 -4.75 -6.87
N LEU A 117 -5.26 -5.28 -7.23
CA LEU A 117 -4.74 -5.25 -8.59
C LEU A 117 -5.70 -5.97 -9.54
N ARG A 118 -6.03 -5.34 -10.66
CA ARG A 118 -6.83 -5.94 -11.72
C ARG A 118 -5.91 -6.50 -12.79
N VAL A 119 -5.92 -7.81 -12.96
CA VAL A 119 -5.09 -8.53 -13.92
C VAL A 119 -5.94 -9.08 -15.06
N PRO A 120 -5.38 -9.31 -16.26
CA PRO A 120 -6.13 -9.92 -17.36
C PRO A 120 -6.56 -11.36 -17.04
N ALA A 121 -7.78 -11.77 -17.41
CA ALA A 121 -8.33 -13.09 -17.05
C ALA A 121 -7.55 -14.28 -17.61
N GLU A 122 -6.80 -14.10 -18.70
CA GLU A 122 -5.88 -15.09 -19.26
C GLU A 122 -4.69 -15.36 -18.33
N PHE A 123 -4.31 -14.38 -17.51
CA PHE A 123 -3.25 -14.49 -16.49
C PHE A 123 -3.79 -14.80 -15.09
N ARG A 124 -5.05 -15.23 -14.94
CA ARG A 124 -5.64 -15.56 -13.63
C ARG A 124 -4.87 -16.62 -12.82
N ASN A 125 -4.06 -17.42 -13.50
CA ASN A 125 -3.23 -18.46 -12.88
C ASN A 125 -1.79 -18.00 -12.62
N LEU A 126 -1.45 -16.75 -12.93
CA LEU A 126 -0.18 -16.12 -12.57
C LEU A 126 -0.20 -15.78 -11.08
N ARG A 127 0.69 -16.38 -10.30
CA ARG A 127 0.71 -16.21 -8.84
C ARG A 127 2.09 -16.49 -8.27
N ILE A 128 2.37 -15.89 -7.12
CA ILE A 128 3.50 -16.32 -6.30
C ILE A 128 3.14 -17.64 -5.61
N SER A 129 4.12 -18.55 -5.57
CA SER A 129 3.95 -19.89 -5.00
C SER A 129 4.79 -20.14 -3.76
N SER A 130 5.85 -19.37 -3.59
CA SER A 130 6.73 -19.40 -2.43
C SER A 130 7.26 -17.99 -2.19
N TYR A 131 7.55 -17.68 -0.93
CA TYR A 131 8.11 -16.41 -0.50
C TYR A 131 9.08 -16.70 0.64
N ARG A 132 10.27 -16.13 0.57
CA ARG A 132 11.26 -16.14 1.65
C ARG A 132 11.81 -14.73 1.79
N ALA A 133 11.75 -14.21 3.00
CA ALA A 133 12.33 -12.93 3.35
C ALA A 133 13.33 -13.08 4.50
N ILE A 134 14.26 -12.14 4.56
CA ILE A 134 15.23 -11.96 5.63
C ILE A 134 15.32 -10.45 5.90
N ASP A 135 15.21 -10.08 7.17
CA ASP A 135 15.37 -8.70 7.59
C ASP A 135 16.85 -8.31 7.47
N THR A 136 17.10 -7.16 6.86
CA THR A 136 18.41 -6.53 6.75
C THR A 136 18.40 -5.22 7.55
N PRO A 137 19.56 -4.65 7.91
CA PRO A 137 19.60 -3.34 8.56
C PRO A 137 18.93 -2.23 7.75
N ASP A 138 18.90 -2.37 6.42
CA ASP A 138 18.43 -1.37 5.46
C ASP A 138 17.09 -1.74 4.80
N GLY A 139 16.38 -2.78 5.29
CA GLY A 139 15.06 -3.17 4.77
C GLY A 139 14.76 -4.68 4.82
N HIS A 140 14.03 -5.16 3.82
CA HIS A 140 13.64 -6.57 3.71
C HIS A 140 14.16 -7.16 2.39
N ALA A 141 15.17 -8.01 2.47
CA ALA A 141 15.59 -8.80 1.33
C ALA A 141 14.64 -9.97 1.15
N PHE A 142 14.16 -10.22 -0.07
CA PHE A 142 13.28 -11.36 -0.32
C PHE A 142 13.47 -11.98 -1.69
N ASN A 143 13.05 -13.24 -1.78
CA ASN A 143 12.87 -13.98 -3.02
C ASN A 143 11.46 -14.59 -3.05
N ALA A 144 10.77 -14.45 -4.17
CA ALA A 144 9.45 -15.03 -4.38
C ALA A 144 9.38 -15.75 -5.73
N THR A 145 8.93 -17.02 -5.76
CA THR A 145 8.80 -17.76 -7.01
C THR A 145 7.44 -17.49 -7.67
N LEU A 146 7.48 -16.89 -8.86
CA LEU A 146 6.32 -16.65 -9.71
C LEU A 146 6.01 -17.89 -10.56
N ARG A 147 4.73 -18.27 -10.62
CA ARG A 147 4.24 -19.38 -11.45
C ARG A 147 3.10 -18.93 -12.34
N LEU A 148 3.03 -19.49 -13.53
CA LEU A 148 1.85 -19.44 -14.39
C LEU A 148 1.25 -20.85 -14.46
N GLY A 149 0.12 -21.05 -13.77
CA GLY A 149 -0.47 -22.38 -13.63
C GLY A 149 0.44 -23.34 -12.88
N ARG A 150 0.96 -24.35 -13.59
CA ARG A 150 1.89 -25.35 -13.04
C ARG A 150 3.34 -25.05 -13.33
N ASP A 151 3.67 -24.02 -14.11
CA ASP A 151 5.05 -23.77 -14.51
C ASP A 151 5.66 -22.65 -13.68
N ALA A 152 6.88 -22.85 -13.16
CA ALA A 152 7.66 -21.76 -12.60
C ALA A 152 8.15 -20.89 -13.75
N VAL A 153 7.82 -19.60 -13.69
CA VAL A 153 8.12 -18.66 -14.77
C VAL A 153 9.28 -17.73 -14.43
N GLY A 154 9.53 -17.49 -13.15
CA GLY A 154 10.67 -16.69 -12.70
C GLY A 154 10.66 -16.45 -11.20
N THR A 155 11.59 -15.61 -10.75
CA THR A 155 11.75 -15.21 -9.36
C THR A 155 11.70 -13.69 -9.26
N ILE A 156 10.90 -13.20 -8.31
CA ILE A 156 10.91 -11.79 -7.90
C ILE A 156 11.92 -11.65 -6.77
N ARG A 157 12.78 -10.64 -6.83
CA ARG A 157 13.83 -10.40 -5.84
C ARG A 157 13.86 -8.94 -5.40
N ASN A 158 14.07 -8.75 -4.10
CA ASN A 158 14.49 -7.47 -3.55
C ASN A 158 15.75 -7.70 -2.70
N SER A 159 16.73 -6.81 -2.84
CA SER A 159 18.03 -6.91 -2.16
C SER A 159 18.01 -6.38 -0.72
N GLY A 160 16.93 -5.71 -0.30
CA GLY A 160 16.79 -5.18 1.06
C GLY A 160 17.70 -3.98 1.35
N VAL A 161 18.12 -3.24 0.31
CA VAL A 161 18.92 -2.00 0.44
C VAL A 161 18.19 -0.79 -0.16
N GLY A 162 16.86 -0.79 -0.09
CA GLY A 162 16.01 0.31 -0.58
C GLY A 162 15.91 0.44 -2.11
N GLY A 163 16.17 -0.64 -2.85
CA GLY A 163 16.00 -0.70 -4.31
C GLY A 163 14.67 -1.35 -4.74
N PRO A 164 14.29 -1.21 -6.02
CA PRO A 164 13.04 -1.77 -6.52
C PRO A 164 13.08 -3.30 -6.58
N SER A 165 11.90 -3.90 -6.49
CA SER A 165 11.70 -5.31 -6.80
C SER A 165 12.08 -5.59 -8.26
N SER A 166 12.81 -6.70 -8.49
CA SER A 166 13.29 -7.11 -9.81
C SER A 166 12.77 -8.50 -10.18
N TYR A 167 12.60 -8.77 -11.47
CA TYR A 167 12.14 -10.06 -11.98
C TYR A 167 13.22 -10.77 -12.82
N ASP A 168 13.57 -11.98 -12.40
CA ASP A 168 14.46 -12.88 -13.10
C ASP A 168 13.66 -14.04 -13.71
N ALA A 169 13.58 -14.12 -15.04
CA ALA A 169 12.87 -15.20 -15.73
C ALA A 169 13.62 -16.54 -15.59
N GLU A 170 12.86 -17.64 -15.43
CA GLU A 170 13.45 -18.98 -15.49
C GLU A 170 14.07 -19.24 -16.88
N PRO A 171 15.23 -19.93 -16.98
CA PRO A 171 15.96 -20.10 -18.24
C PRO A 171 15.16 -20.70 -19.40
N HIS A 172 14.10 -21.45 -19.12
CA HIS A 172 13.25 -22.08 -20.14
C HIS A 172 11.79 -21.58 -20.13
N SER A 173 11.49 -20.55 -19.35
CA SER A 173 10.16 -19.95 -19.31
C SER A 173 9.84 -19.23 -20.63
N ARG A 174 8.58 -19.33 -21.08
CA ARG A 174 8.06 -18.47 -22.16
C ARG A 174 7.63 -17.10 -21.68
N PHE A 175 7.50 -16.92 -20.37
CA PHE A 175 7.20 -15.64 -19.75
C PHE A 175 8.55 -15.00 -19.41
N ARG A 176 9.09 -14.22 -20.35
CA ARG A 176 10.37 -13.49 -20.22
C ARG A 176 10.07 -12.04 -19.79
N PRO A 177 11.10 -11.19 -19.59
CA PRO A 177 10.86 -9.78 -19.26
C PRO A 177 9.98 -9.03 -20.26
N GLN A 178 9.95 -9.44 -21.54
CA GLN A 178 9.05 -8.84 -22.52
C GLN A 178 7.58 -9.20 -22.26
N GLU A 179 7.27 -10.46 -21.94
CA GLU A 179 5.93 -10.89 -21.57
C GLU A 179 5.50 -10.32 -20.22
N LEU A 180 6.43 -10.15 -19.26
CA LEU A 180 6.12 -9.43 -18.03
C LEU A 180 5.70 -7.98 -18.33
N ARG A 181 6.46 -7.24 -19.15
CA ARG A 181 6.09 -5.88 -19.54
C ARG A 181 4.73 -5.82 -20.23
N ALA A 182 4.44 -6.78 -21.13
CA ALA A 182 3.13 -6.88 -21.78
C ALA A 182 2.01 -7.15 -20.76
N PHE A 183 2.25 -8.04 -19.78
CA PHE A 183 1.32 -8.31 -18.69
C PHE A 183 1.08 -7.06 -17.82
N VAL A 184 2.13 -6.34 -17.44
CA VAL A 184 2.06 -5.10 -16.64
C VAL A 184 1.22 -4.05 -17.37
N ALA A 185 1.43 -3.84 -18.68
CA ALA A 185 0.68 -2.88 -19.48
C ALA A 185 -0.83 -3.17 -19.53
N LEU A 186 -1.24 -4.44 -19.38
CA LEU A 186 -2.64 -4.84 -19.35
C LEU A 186 -3.27 -4.77 -17.95
N CYS A 187 -2.45 -4.66 -16.89
CA CYS A 187 -2.92 -4.56 -15.51
C CYS A 187 -3.48 -3.17 -15.20
N ARG A 188 -4.35 -3.08 -14.19
CA ARG A 188 -4.88 -1.81 -13.67
C ARG A 188 -4.89 -1.82 -12.15
N THR A 189 -4.59 -0.68 -11.52
CA THR A 189 -4.82 -0.51 -10.08
C THR A 189 -6.31 -0.54 -9.75
N ARG A 190 -6.66 -0.49 -8.47
CA ARG A 190 -8.06 -0.36 -8.04
C ARG A 190 -8.71 0.93 -8.58
N SER A 191 -7.95 2.03 -8.62
CA SER A 191 -8.32 3.33 -9.19
C SER A 191 -8.24 3.39 -10.72
N ASN A 192 -8.04 2.25 -11.40
CA ASN A 192 -7.94 2.13 -12.86
C ASN A 192 -6.73 2.84 -13.49
N ARG A 193 -5.70 3.16 -12.70
CA ARG A 193 -4.41 3.66 -13.19
C ARG A 193 -3.58 2.53 -13.77
N GLU A 194 -2.70 2.84 -14.72
CA GLU A 194 -1.66 1.92 -15.19
C GLU A 194 -0.57 1.78 -14.12
N PRO A 195 -0.36 0.56 -13.57
CA PRO A 195 0.72 0.33 -12.63
C PRO A 195 2.05 0.16 -13.38
N ASN A 196 3.16 0.52 -12.73
CA ASN A 196 4.49 0.17 -13.20
C ASN A 196 4.83 -1.30 -12.83
N GLU A 197 6.00 -1.79 -13.29
CA GLU A 197 6.41 -3.18 -13.03
C GLU A 197 6.52 -3.49 -11.53
N GLU A 198 7.18 -2.62 -10.76
CA GLU A 198 7.36 -2.77 -9.32
C GLU A 198 6.02 -2.85 -8.58
N GLU A 199 5.08 -1.95 -8.89
CA GLU A 199 3.73 -1.95 -8.31
C GLU A 199 2.98 -3.25 -8.57
N VAL A 200 3.13 -3.83 -9.77
CA VAL A 200 2.53 -5.13 -10.10
C VAL A 200 3.20 -6.27 -9.32
N LEU A 201 4.52 -6.29 -9.22
CA LEU A 201 5.26 -7.32 -8.50
C LEU A 201 4.94 -7.29 -7.00
N ASP A 202 4.89 -6.10 -6.41
CA ASP A 202 4.53 -5.89 -5.01
C ASP A 202 3.07 -6.24 -4.74
N ALA A 203 2.15 -5.88 -5.64
CA ALA A 203 0.74 -6.28 -5.52
C ALA A 203 0.53 -7.80 -5.64
N LEU A 204 1.34 -8.51 -6.43
CA LEU A 204 1.33 -9.98 -6.46
C LEU A 204 1.85 -10.58 -5.15
N LEU A 205 2.82 -9.90 -4.51
CA LEU A 205 3.33 -10.30 -3.19
C LEU A 205 2.30 -10.08 -2.09
N ASP A 206 1.65 -8.92 -2.07
CA ASP A 206 0.54 -8.62 -1.16
C ASP A 206 -0.60 -9.62 -1.32
N GLU A 207 -0.90 -10.03 -2.57
CA GLU A 207 -1.88 -11.08 -2.86
C GLU A 207 -1.50 -12.42 -2.25
N TYR A 208 -0.23 -12.83 -2.38
CA TYR A 208 0.25 -14.07 -1.79
C TYR A 208 0.23 -14.04 -0.26
N GLN A 209 0.70 -12.95 0.35
CA GLN A 209 0.73 -12.81 1.80
C GLN A 209 -0.69 -12.75 2.38
N GLY A 210 -1.61 -12.04 1.72
CA GLY A 210 -3.03 -12.00 2.07
C GLY A 210 -3.65 -13.41 2.05
N ASN A 211 -3.41 -14.17 0.98
CA ASN A 211 -3.86 -15.56 0.87
C ASN A 211 -3.29 -16.45 1.98
N LEU A 212 -2.01 -16.28 2.33
CA LEU A 212 -1.37 -17.05 3.39
C LEU A 212 -2.03 -16.76 4.74
N ARG A 213 -2.27 -15.49 5.07
CA ARG A 213 -2.94 -15.07 6.32
C ARG A 213 -4.35 -15.63 6.41
N VAL A 214 -5.14 -15.52 5.34
CA VAL A 214 -6.49 -16.11 5.28
C VAL A 214 -6.44 -17.61 5.53
N ARG A 215 -5.57 -18.34 4.82
CA ARG A 215 -5.45 -19.80 5.01
C ARG A 215 -5.03 -20.18 6.42
N GLN A 216 -4.13 -19.41 7.04
CA GLN A 216 -3.72 -19.63 8.43
C GLN A 216 -4.89 -19.42 9.39
N ALA A 217 -5.63 -18.32 9.26
CA ALA A 217 -6.82 -18.05 10.06
C ALA A 217 -7.88 -19.17 9.90
N THR A 218 -8.21 -19.54 8.66
CA THR A 218 -9.19 -20.60 8.39
C THR A 218 -8.78 -21.95 8.99
N ARG A 219 -7.50 -22.33 8.89
CA ARG A 219 -6.99 -23.57 9.52
C ARG A 219 -7.09 -23.55 11.04
N ALA A 220 -7.02 -22.37 11.65
CA ALA A 220 -7.21 -22.18 13.09
C ALA A 220 -8.68 -22.10 13.50
N GLY A 221 -9.64 -22.22 12.57
CA GLY A 221 -11.07 -22.03 12.85
C GLY A 221 -11.44 -20.56 13.12
N LEU A 222 -10.64 -19.63 12.62
CA LEU A 222 -10.80 -18.18 12.78
C LEU A 222 -11.10 -17.51 11.44
N ILE A 223 -11.60 -16.28 11.51
CA ILE A 223 -11.76 -15.37 10.37
C ILE A 223 -10.60 -14.38 10.33
N ALA A 224 -10.16 -14.02 9.12
CA ALA A 224 -9.13 -13.01 8.92
C ALA A 224 -9.75 -11.61 8.88
N LEU A 225 -9.04 -10.66 9.48
CA LEU A 225 -9.39 -9.24 9.51
C LEU A 225 -8.21 -8.42 8.96
N ARG A 226 -8.52 -7.30 8.32
CA ARG A 226 -7.50 -6.32 7.91
C ARG A 226 -8.00 -4.90 8.15
N MET A 227 -7.10 -4.01 8.50
CA MET A 227 -7.37 -2.57 8.46
C MET A 227 -6.97 -2.07 7.07
N LEU A 228 -7.83 -1.29 6.42
CA LEU A 228 -7.50 -0.52 5.22
C LEU A 228 -7.43 0.95 5.58
N VAL A 229 -6.29 1.59 5.29
CA VAL A 229 -6.12 3.04 5.46
C VAL A 229 -5.92 3.67 4.08
N PRO A 230 -6.59 4.79 3.76
CA PRO A 230 -6.37 5.52 2.51
C PRO A 230 -4.91 5.95 2.32
N LEU A 231 -4.43 5.92 1.08
CA LEU A 231 -3.13 6.43 0.67
C LEU A 231 -3.24 7.01 -0.74
N GLY A 232 -3.51 8.32 -0.83
CA GLY A 232 -3.87 8.97 -2.09
C GLY A 232 -5.11 8.30 -2.70
N ASP A 233 -5.00 7.84 -3.94
CA ASP A 233 -6.05 7.13 -4.67
C ASP A 233 -6.09 5.60 -4.41
N ASP A 234 -5.27 5.11 -3.48
CA ASP A 234 -5.21 3.68 -3.12
C ASP A 234 -5.37 3.47 -1.60
N PHE A 235 -5.15 2.23 -1.16
CA PHE A 235 -5.22 1.84 0.24
C PHE A 235 -4.04 0.95 0.59
N TYR A 236 -3.63 1.01 1.84
CA TYR A 236 -2.65 0.09 2.39
C TYR A 236 -3.19 -0.62 3.63
N THR A 237 -2.59 -1.76 3.97
CA THR A 237 -2.99 -2.56 5.13
C THR A 237 -1.96 -2.44 6.26
N PRO A 238 -2.12 -1.49 7.20
CA PRO A 238 -1.19 -1.34 8.33
C PRO A 238 -1.33 -2.44 9.38
N ALA A 239 -2.53 -3.00 9.52
CA ALA A 239 -2.84 -3.95 10.57
C ALA A 239 -3.64 -5.14 10.02
N VAL A 240 -3.35 -6.31 10.58
CA VAL A 240 -4.09 -7.55 10.33
C VAL A 240 -4.41 -8.19 11.67
N ALA A 241 -5.57 -8.83 11.76
CA ALA A 241 -6.01 -9.50 12.97
C ALA A 241 -6.79 -10.77 12.62
N THR A 242 -7.18 -11.52 13.64
CA THR A 242 -8.07 -12.67 13.49
C THR A 242 -9.14 -12.62 14.56
N ALA A 243 -10.33 -13.10 14.24
CA ALA A 243 -11.43 -13.20 15.20
C ALA A 243 -12.13 -14.56 15.12
N LYS A 244 -13.01 -14.83 16.09
CA LYS A 244 -13.92 -15.97 16.01
C LYS A 244 -14.90 -15.77 14.85
N PRO A 245 -15.42 -16.86 14.25
CA PRO A 245 -16.45 -16.76 13.23
C PRO A 245 -17.63 -15.88 13.68
N VAL A 246 -18.05 -15.00 12.79
CA VAL A 246 -19.16 -14.06 12.97
C VAL A 246 -20.35 -14.62 12.19
N HIS A 247 -21.51 -14.76 12.82
CA HIS A 247 -22.69 -15.37 12.20
C HIS A 247 -23.88 -14.42 12.11
N THR A 248 -23.87 -13.35 12.90
CA THR A 248 -24.95 -12.37 12.97
C THR A 248 -24.41 -10.94 12.87
N ASP A 249 -25.28 -10.00 12.54
CA ASP A 249 -24.92 -8.58 12.54
C ASP A 249 -24.54 -8.09 13.94
N ALA A 250 -25.17 -8.64 14.99
CA ALA A 250 -24.81 -8.34 16.37
C ALA A 250 -23.39 -8.77 16.71
N ASP A 251 -22.96 -9.95 16.25
CA ASP A 251 -21.57 -10.41 16.39
C ASP A 251 -20.60 -9.47 15.65
N ARG A 252 -21.00 -9.00 14.46
CA ARG A 252 -20.21 -8.08 13.64
C ARG A 252 -20.04 -6.72 14.33
N THR A 253 -21.11 -6.16 14.88
CA THR A 253 -21.08 -4.91 15.65
C THR A 253 -20.23 -5.03 16.91
N GLU A 254 -20.36 -6.14 17.64
CA GLU A 254 -19.56 -6.39 18.83
C GLU A 254 -18.07 -6.54 18.48
N LEU A 255 -17.75 -7.24 17.40
CA LEU A 255 -16.38 -7.35 16.89
C LEU A 255 -15.81 -5.98 16.50
N ALA A 256 -16.60 -5.15 15.80
CA ALA A 256 -16.20 -3.79 15.45
C ALA A 256 -15.86 -2.97 16.70
N ARG A 257 -16.74 -3.02 17.72
CA ARG A 257 -16.53 -2.34 19.00
C ARG A 257 -15.26 -2.81 19.73
N GLN A 258 -14.98 -4.13 19.69
CA GLN A 258 -13.76 -4.69 20.30
C GLN A 258 -12.49 -4.23 19.57
N LEU A 259 -12.52 -4.18 18.24
CA LEU A 259 -11.39 -3.67 17.46
C LEU A 259 -11.18 -2.19 17.70
N ASP A 260 -12.24 -1.38 17.73
CA ASP A 260 -12.14 0.05 18.03
C ASP A 260 -11.51 0.31 19.41
N ALA A 261 -11.85 -0.49 20.42
CA ALA A 261 -11.29 -0.36 21.76
C ALA A 261 -9.83 -0.84 21.89
N SER A 262 -9.38 -1.79 21.06
CA SER A 262 -8.06 -2.43 21.21
C SER A 262 -7.03 -2.00 20.16
N MET A 263 -7.50 -1.68 18.96
CA MET A 263 -6.74 -1.28 17.79
C MET A 263 -7.56 -0.25 16.99
N PRO A 264 -7.73 0.96 17.53
CA PRO A 264 -8.50 2.01 16.87
C PRO A 264 -7.97 2.27 15.46
N ALA A 265 -8.90 2.53 14.54
CA ALA A 265 -8.55 2.87 13.18
C ALA A 265 -8.29 4.38 13.09
N ASP A 266 -7.02 4.77 13.11
CA ASP A 266 -6.62 6.17 12.89
C ASP A 266 -6.81 6.57 11.41
N ASP A 267 -6.86 7.89 11.14
CA ASP A 267 -6.73 8.47 9.80
C ASP A 267 -7.68 7.94 8.72
N GLY A 268 -8.97 7.78 9.07
CA GLY A 268 -9.99 7.29 8.13
C GLY A 268 -9.82 5.80 7.76
N GLY A 269 -9.05 5.07 8.57
CA GLY A 269 -8.94 3.63 8.48
C GLY A 269 -10.28 2.92 8.68
N ARG A 270 -10.45 1.78 8.01
CA ARG A 270 -11.61 0.91 8.22
C ARG A 270 -11.20 -0.54 8.33
N TRP A 271 -11.80 -1.24 9.28
CA TRP A 271 -11.64 -2.68 9.41
C TRP A 271 -12.48 -3.40 8.36
N GLN A 272 -11.92 -4.45 7.78
CA GLN A 272 -12.59 -5.37 6.88
C GLN A 272 -12.49 -6.80 7.38
N ILE A 273 -13.53 -7.58 7.10
CA ILE A 273 -13.65 -9.00 7.40
C ILE A 273 -13.58 -9.82 6.12
N TRP A 274 -12.85 -10.92 6.15
CA TRP A 274 -12.84 -11.89 5.05
C TRP A 274 -14.09 -12.78 5.09
N THR A 275 -14.90 -12.76 4.04
CA THR A 275 -16.16 -13.52 3.94
C THR A 275 -16.00 -14.93 3.37
N GLY A 276 -14.77 -15.31 3.00
CA GLY A 276 -14.47 -16.54 2.29
C GLY A 276 -14.04 -16.29 0.84
N GLU A 277 -14.60 -15.25 0.22
CA GLU A 277 -14.33 -14.91 -1.19
C GLU A 277 -13.84 -13.47 -1.37
N GLN A 278 -14.27 -12.55 -0.52
CA GLN A 278 -13.93 -11.14 -0.62
C GLN A 278 -13.77 -10.50 0.77
N TRP A 279 -13.30 -9.25 0.76
CA TRP A 279 -13.26 -8.43 1.96
C TRP A 279 -14.47 -7.52 2.01
N ASP A 280 -15.19 -7.55 3.12
CA ASP A 280 -16.32 -6.67 3.38
C ASP A 280 -15.97 -5.71 4.53
N ASP A 281 -16.44 -4.46 4.46
CA ASP A 281 -16.21 -3.47 5.50
C ASP A 281 -16.95 -3.85 6.78
N LEU A 282 -16.25 -3.99 7.91
CA LEU A 282 -16.82 -4.44 9.17
C LEU A 282 -17.90 -3.48 9.67
N ASN A 283 -17.73 -2.18 9.41
CA ASN A 283 -18.59 -1.09 9.87
C ASN A 283 -19.59 -0.62 8.79
N THR A 284 -20.03 -1.47 7.86
CA THR A 284 -21.13 -1.07 6.97
C THR A 284 -22.33 -0.68 7.82
N THR A 285 -22.67 0.61 7.80
CA THR A 285 -23.95 1.11 8.30
C THR A 285 -25.04 0.26 7.64
N PRO A 286 -26.06 -0.22 8.37
CA PRO A 286 -27.19 -0.90 7.75
C PRO A 286 -27.69 -0.04 6.59
N PRO A 287 -28.06 -0.62 5.44
CA PRO A 287 -28.68 0.16 4.38
C PRO A 287 -29.86 0.92 5.00
N LEU A 288 -29.94 2.23 4.73
CA LEU A 288 -31.08 3.04 5.16
C LEU A 288 -32.36 2.28 4.74
N PRO A 289 -33.36 2.16 5.64
CA PRO A 289 -34.61 1.52 5.26
C PRO A 289 -35.12 2.21 3.99
N SER A 290 -35.39 1.42 2.96
CA SER A 290 -35.97 1.92 1.71
C SER A 290 -37.19 2.76 2.08
N GLU A 291 -37.24 4.01 1.63
CA GLU A 291 -38.44 4.82 1.83
C GLU A 291 -39.64 4.04 1.28
N PRO A 292 -40.74 3.93 2.04
CA PRO A 292 -41.92 3.24 1.54
C PRO A 292 -42.43 3.95 0.29
N GLU A 293 -42.67 3.19 -0.78
CA GLU A 293 -43.33 3.62 -2.02
C GLU A 293 -44.72 4.25 -1.77
#